data_AF-A0A961BF97-F1
#
_entry.id   AF-A0A961BF97-F1
#
_cell.length_a   1.000
_cell.length_b   1.000
_cell.length_c   1.000
_cell.angle_alpha   90.00
_cell.angle_beta   90.00
_cell.angle_gamma   90.00
#
_symmetry.space_group_name_H-M   'P 1'
#
loop_
_entity.id
_entity.type
_entity.pdbx_description
1 polymer ?
#
loop_
_entity_poly.entity_id
_entity_poly.type
_entity_poly.pdbx_seq_one_letter_code
_entity_poly.pdbx_strand_id
1 'polypeptide(L)'
;MKVVAEMQKTPNYVAEGPKAKQIEKPREWLEIEVEFTAEPAKDLGPVIPRLEFRYYLLVKDLDKKPRMLTGTVMHVNVTGNQKLYSVIYVDPDALTKLTGDPGKFKTRDVEEIGVVALYDGIQCGEYASGGKKFWESPNAASATMPGMILNKNQTPFSLLWKDRYPEIEQAAAR
;
A
#
# COMPACT_ATOMS: atom_id res chain seq x y z
N MET A 1 13.00 4.16 -6.82
CA MET A 1 11.57 3.86 -6.68
C MET A 1 10.76 4.99 -7.30
N LYS A 2 9.60 4.69 -7.88
CA LYS A 2 8.61 5.68 -8.30
C LYS A 2 7.29 5.33 -7.63
N VAL A 3 6.62 6.33 -7.05
CA VAL A 3 5.37 6.12 -6.31
C VAL A 3 4.24 6.88 -6.97
N VAL A 4 3.08 6.24 -7.06
CA VAL A 4 1.85 6.78 -7.64
C VAL A 4 0.71 6.55 -6.65
N ALA A 5 -0.17 7.55 -6.50
CA ALA A 5 -1.36 7.47 -5.68
C ALA A 5 -2.60 7.71 -6.54
N GLU A 6 -3.57 6.80 -6.49
CA GLU A 6 -4.78 6.83 -7.32
C GLU A 6 -6.02 6.46 -6.50
N MET A 7 -7.19 6.97 -6.91
CA MET A 7 -8.47 6.50 -6.38
C MET A 7 -8.97 5.35 -7.26
N GLN A 8 -9.16 4.17 -6.67
CA GLN A 8 -9.68 2.99 -7.36
C GLN A 8 -11.10 2.66 -6.90
N LYS A 9 -11.98 2.34 -7.84
CA LYS A 9 -13.32 1.83 -7.51
C LYS A 9 -13.24 0.35 -7.16
N THR A 10 -14.08 -0.07 -6.22
CA THR A 10 -14.28 -1.49 -5.94
C THR A 10 -14.61 -2.25 -7.24
N PRO A 11 -13.86 -3.29 -7.62
CA PRO A 11 -14.12 -4.04 -8.84
C PRO A 11 -15.44 -4.82 -8.74
N ASN A 12 -16.15 -4.92 -9.87
CA ASN A 12 -17.32 -5.78 -10.01
C ASN A 12 -16.88 -7.12 -10.61
N TYR A 13 -17.13 -8.21 -9.88
CA TYR A 13 -16.88 -9.57 -10.37
C TYR A 13 -18.18 -10.20 -10.86
N VAL A 14 -18.09 -10.92 -11.97
CA VAL A 14 -19.16 -11.79 -12.45
C VAL A 14 -18.64 -13.23 -12.37
N ALA A 15 -19.40 -14.09 -11.68
CA ALA A 15 -19.12 -15.51 -11.59
C ALA A 15 -20.25 -16.30 -12.25
N GLU A 16 -19.90 -17.35 -12.98
CA GLU A 16 -20.88 -18.25 -13.58
C GLU A 16 -21.52 -19.16 -12.52
N GLY A 17 -22.85 -19.33 -12.57
CA GLY A 17 -23.62 -20.14 -11.62
C GLY A 17 -24.49 -19.33 -10.65
N PRO A 18 -23.93 -18.50 -9.74
CA PRO A 18 -24.73 -17.70 -8.82
C PRO A 18 -25.37 -16.50 -9.53
N LYS A 19 -26.48 -15.98 -8.97
CA LYS A 19 -27.06 -14.71 -9.43
C LYS A 19 -26.03 -13.59 -9.30
N ALA A 20 -25.78 -12.87 -10.39
CA ALA A 20 -24.89 -11.73 -10.39
C ALA A 20 -25.39 -10.67 -9.38
N LYS A 21 -24.49 -10.23 -8.48
CA LYS A 21 -24.73 -9.13 -7.55
C LYS A 21 -23.85 -7.96 -7.97
N GLN A 22 -24.42 -7.02 -8.71
CA GLN A 22 -23.69 -5.81 -9.09
C GLN A 22 -23.63 -4.82 -7.92
N ILE A 23 -22.49 -4.16 -7.77
CA ILE A 23 -22.34 -3.05 -6.84
C ILE A 23 -22.77 -1.78 -7.58
N GLU A 24 -23.96 -1.26 -7.27
CA GLU A 24 -24.52 -0.06 -7.93
C GLU A 24 -23.68 1.20 -7.69
N LYS A 25 -23.09 1.31 -6.49
CA LYS A 25 -22.24 2.43 -6.09
C LYS A 25 -20.92 1.91 -5.51
N PRO A 26 -19.95 1.54 -6.37
CA PRO A 26 -18.66 1.05 -5.91
C PRO A 26 -17.97 2.10 -5.03
N ARG A 27 -17.54 1.68 -3.84
CA ARG A 27 -16.76 2.54 -2.94
C ARG A 27 -15.37 2.80 -3.54
N GLU A 28 -14.82 3.96 -3.24
CA GLU A 28 -13.48 4.39 -3.69
C GLU A 28 -12.43 4.07 -2.63
N TRP A 29 -11.33 3.47 -3.08
CA TRP A 29 -10.15 3.09 -2.31
C TRP A 29 -9.00 4.00 -2.71
N LEU A 30 -8.13 4.37 -1.78
CA LEU A 30 -6.85 4.99 -2.12
C LEU A 30 -5.84 3.88 -2.37
N GLU A 31 -5.30 3.81 -3.58
CA GLU A 31 -4.23 2.91 -4.00
C GLU A 31 -2.90 3.67 -3.97
N ILE A 32 -1.87 3.08 -3.35
CA ILE A 32 -0.50 3.57 -3.43
C ILE A 32 0.37 2.47 -4.03
N GLU A 33 0.82 2.68 -5.26
CA GLU A 33 1.66 1.75 -6.00
C GLU A 33 3.10 2.27 -6.06
N VAL A 34 4.05 1.37 -5.81
CA VAL A 34 5.49 1.62 -5.84
C VAL A 34 6.10 0.77 -6.92
N GLU A 35 6.66 1.42 -7.94
CA GLU A 35 7.56 0.81 -8.90
C GLU A 35 8.97 0.74 -8.31
N PHE A 36 9.59 -0.43 -8.36
CA PHE A 36 10.94 -0.66 -7.88
C PHE A 36 11.70 -1.69 -8.73
N THR A 37 13.02 -1.67 -8.61
CA THR A 37 13.91 -2.73 -9.07
C THR A 37 14.70 -3.18 -7.86
N ALA A 38 14.81 -4.48 -7.63
CA ALA A 38 15.65 -5.05 -6.59
C ALA A 38 16.85 -5.73 -7.23
N GLU A 39 18.05 -5.42 -6.73
CA GLU A 39 19.32 -5.97 -7.21
C GLU A 39 19.81 -6.99 -6.18
N PRO A 40 19.67 -8.30 -6.43
CA PRO A 40 20.10 -9.32 -5.49
C PRO A 40 21.63 -9.29 -5.30
N ALA A 41 22.09 -9.59 -4.09
CA ALA A 41 23.51 -9.81 -3.85
C ALA A 41 24.03 -10.97 -4.72
N LYS A 42 25.30 -10.91 -5.13
CA LYS A 42 25.88 -11.87 -6.09
C LYS A 42 25.77 -13.34 -5.64
N ASP A 43 25.80 -13.57 -4.33
CA ASP A 43 25.76 -14.87 -3.67
C ASP A 43 24.33 -15.35 -3.34
N LEU A 44 23.33 -14.48 -3.39
CA LEU A 44 21.93 -14.82 -3.10
C LEU A 44 21.23 -15.54 -4.28
N GLY A 45 21.76 -15.38 -5.50
CA GLY A 45 21.10 -15.81 -6.73
C GLY A 45 20.05 -14.81 -7.23
N PRO A 46 19.26 -15.17 -8.27
CA PRO A 46 18.36 -14.22 -8.93
C PRO A 46 17.08 -13.91 -8.14
N VAL A 47 16.76 -14.70 -7.10
CA VAL A 47 15.52 -14.58 -6.34
C VAL A 47 15.82 -14.17 -4.92
N ILE A 48 15.27 -13.03 -4.51
CA ILE A 48 15.31 -12.52 -3.14
C ILE A 48 14.19 -13.23 -2.36
N PRO A 49 14.51 -14.00 -1.30
CA PRO A 49 13.51 -14.80 -0.59
C PRO A 49 12.39 -13.97 0.03
N ARG A 50 12.74 -12.81 0.60
CA ARG A 50 11.83 -11.94 1.34
C ARG A 50 12.24 -10.48 1.20
N LEU A 51 11.27 -9.59 1.01
CA LEU A 51 11.50 -8.15 0.94
C LEU A 51 10.32 -7.41 1.59
N GLU A 52 10.61 -6.66 2.66
CA GLU A 52 9.61 -5.91 3.42
C GLU A 52 9.48 -4.48 2.86
N PHE A 53 8.25 -4.01 2.68
CA PHE A 53 7.95 -2.62 2.37
C PHE A 53 7.13 -2.02 3.49
N ARG A 54 7.66 -0.99 4.15
CA ARG A 54 6.92 -0.15 5.10
C ARG A 54 6.43 1.09 4.41
N TYR A 55 5.15 1.39 4.61
CA TYR A 55 4.46 2.53 4.02
C TYR A 55 4.08 3.52 5.10
N TYR A 56 4.22 4.80 4.76
CA TYR A 56 3.86 5.94 5.59
C TYR A 56 3.08 6.93 4.73
N LEU A 57 1.85 7.27 5.11
CA LEU A 57 1.03 8.26 4.40
C LEU A 57 0.67 9.38 5.36
N LEU A 58 1.13 10.60 5.07
CA LEU A 58 0.68 11.79 5.79
C LEU A 58 -0.60 12.31 5.13
N VAL A 59 -1.68 12.38 5.89
CA VAL A 59 -3.00 12.81 5.42
C VAL A 59 -3.60 13.82 6.39
N LYS A 60 -4.53 14.64 5.93
CA LYS A 60 -5.33 15.51 6.81
C LYS A 60 -6.58 14.79 7.30
N ASP A 61 -6.85 14.88 8.59
CA ASP A 61 -8.16 14.51 9.14
C ASP A 61 -9.19 15.66 9.01
N LEU A 62 -10.37 15.43 9.60
CA LEU A 62 -11.49 16.35 9.69
C LEU A 62 -11.11 17.71 10.29
N ASP A 63 -10.25 17.71 11.29
CA ASP A 63 -9.76 18.91 11.98
C ASP A 63 -8.58 19.57 11.25
N LYS A 64 -8.24 19.09 10.05
CA LYS A 64 -7.02 19.45 9.30
C LYS A 64 -5.73 19.15 10.06
N LYS A 65 -5.78 18.24 11.04
CA LYS A 65 -4.58 17.77 11.74
C LYS A 65 -3.90 16.69 10.90
N PRO A 66 -2.56 16.68 10.86
CA PRO A 66 -1.82 15.63 10.18
C PRO A 66 -2.02 14.31 10.91
N ARG A 67 -2.35 13.27 10.15
CA ARG A 67 -2.39 11.87 10.58
C ARG A 67 -1.45 11.08 9.72
N MET A 68 -0.69 10.18 10.34
CA MET A 68 0.19 9.27 9.63
C MET A 68 -0.43 7.88 9.62
N LEU A 69 -0.82 7.40 8.43
CA LEU A 69 -1.24 6.03 8.24
C LEU A 69 0.00 5.17 7.99
N THR A 70 0.06 4.00 8.60
CA THR A 70 1.18 3.07 8.42
C THR A 70 0.71 1.68 8.03
N GLY A 71 1.53 1.00 7.22
CA GLY A 71 1.25 -0.33 6.71
C GLY A 71 2.52 -1.05 6.30
N THR A 72 2.44 -2.36 6.17
CA THR A 72 3.58 -3.19 5.77
C THR A 72 3.12 -4.24 4.77
N VAL A 73 3.92 -4.42 3.72
CA VAL A 73 3.77 -5.50 2.75
C VAL A 73 5.03 -6.33 2.80
N MET A 74 4.86 -7.63 2.98
CA MET A 74 5.97 -8.57 2.92
C MET A 74 5.89 -9.34 1.62
N HIS A 75 6.83 -9.10 0.71
CA HIS A 75 6.93 -9.88 -0.52
C HIS A 75 7.83 -11.10 -0.34
N VAL A 76 7.51 -12.18 -1.03
CA VAL A 76 8.34 -13.40 -1.10
C VAL A 76 8.65 -13.77 -2.54
N ASN A 77 9.72 -14.53 -2.74
CA ASN A 77 10.14 -15.04 -4.06
C ASN A 77 10.33 -13.93 -5.10
N VAL A 78 10.96 -12.82 -4.70
CA VAL A 78 11.10 -11.62 -5.52
C VAL A 78 12.23 -11.80 -6.51
N THR A 79 11.90 -11.97 -7.80
CA THR A 79 12.91 -12.10 -8.86
C THR A 79 13.53 -10.75 -9.17
N GLY A 80 14.84 -10.60 -8.94
CA GLY A 80 15.56 -9.35 -9.09
C GLY A 80 15.86 -8.94 -10.53
N ASN A 81 16.53 -7.78 -10.68
CA ASN A 81 16.98 -7.20 -11.94
C ASN A 81 15.88 -6.98 -12.99
N GLN A 82 14.64 -6.80 -12.55
CA GLN A 82 13.52 -6.41 -13.39
C GLN A 82 12.64 -5.38 -12.68
N LYS A 83 11.76 -4.75 -13.46
CA LYS A 83 10.77 -3.82 -12.94
C LYS A 83 9.67 -4.58 -12.21
N LEU A 84 9.45 -4.24 -10.95
CA LEU A 84 8.47 -4.83 -10.07
C LEU A 84 7.60 -3.76 -9.43
N TYR A 85 6.50 -4.19 -8.84
CA TYR A 85 5.53 -3.32 -8.18
C TYR A 85 5.16 -3.84 -6.79
N SER A 86 4.98 -2.93 -5.85
CA SER A 86 4.38 -3.21 -4.54
C SER A 86 3.21 -2.24 -4.33
N VAL A 87 2.10 -2.73 -3.76
CA VAL A 87 0.88 -1.93 -3.64
C VAL A 87 0.23 -2.11 -2.27
N ILE A 88 -0.30 -1.01 -1.77
CA ILE A 88 -1.19 -0.95 -0.61
C ILE A 88 -2.48 -0.22 -0.97
N TYR A 89 -3.48 -0.41 -0.13
CA TYR A 89 -4.76 0.27 -0.23
C TYR A 89 -5.19 0.83 1.12
N VAL A 90 -5.94 1.94 1.12
CA VAL A 90 -6.67 2.43 2.29
C VAL A 90 -8.16 2.17 2.07
N ASP A 91 -8.79 1.55 3.06
CA ASP A 91 -10.21 1.16 3.01
C ASP A 91 -11.16 2.37 2.94
N PRO A 92 -12.28 2.31 2.20
CA PRO A 92 -13.21 3.43 2.09
C PRO A 92 -13.78 3.92 3.42
N ASP A 93 -13.97 3.05 4.41
CA ASP A 93 -14.45 3.44 5.73
C ASP A 93 -13.34 4.13 6.54
N ALA A 94 -12.08 3.73 6.36
CA ALA A 94 -10.93 4.46 6.90
C ALA A 94 -10.82 5.87 6.29
N LEU A 95 -10.99 5.99 4.97
CA LEU A 95 -11.04 7.29 4.28
C LEU A 95 -12.22 8.15 4.77
N THR A 96 -13.38 7.53 4.99
CA THR A 96 -14.57 8.21 5.53
C THR A 96 -14.32 8.72 6.95
N LYS A 97 -13.57 8.00 7.79
CA LYS A 97 -13.19 8.49 9.13
C LYS A 97 -12.30 9.74 9.06
N LEU A 98 -11.48 9.87 8.02
CA LEU A 98 -10.62 11.04 7.82
C LEU A 98 -11.39 12.25 7.29
N THR A 99 -12.42 12.05 6.46
CA THR A 99 -13.17 13.14 5.82
C THR A 99 -14.54 13.42 6.42
N GLY A 100 -15.05 12.53 7.27
CA GLY A 100 -16.41 12.54 7.84
C GLY A 100 -17.54 12.27 6.85
N ASP A 101 -17.23 12.09 5.56
CA ASP A 101 -18.21 11.93 4.49
C ASP A 101 -17.70 10.93 3.43
N PRO A 102 -18.45 9.85 3.14
CA PRO A 102 -18.08 8.84 2.16
C PRO A 102 -17.75 9.41 0.77
N GLY A 103 -16.64 8.95 0.18
CA GLY A 103 -16.23 9.32 -1.19
C GLY A 103 -15.70 10.75 -1.36
N LYS A 104 -15.53 11.50 -0.26
CA LYS A 104 -14.92 12.84 -0.31
C LYS A 104 -13.41 12.84 -0.36
N PHE A 105 -12.75 11.81 0.16
CA PHE A 105 -11.29 11.71 0.11
C PHE A 105 -10.82 11.65 -1.35
N LYS A 106 -9.80 12.43 -1.68
CA LYS A 106 -9.14 12.45 -2.99
C LYS A 106 -7.63 12.33 -2.80
N THR A 107 -6.92 11.96 -3.86
CA THR A 107 -5.46 11.82 -3.86
C THR A 107 -4.73 13.08 -3.37
N ARG A 108 -5.26 14.27 -3.65
CA ARG A 108 -4.72 15.56 -3.16
C ARG A 108 -4.76 15.74 -1.64
N ASP A 109 -5.55 14.93 -0.93
CA ASP A 109 -5.64 14.95 0.53
C ASP A 109 -4.50 14.14 1.18
N VAL A 110 -3.70 13.44 0.37
CA VAL A 110 -2.40 12.87 0.76
C VAL A 110 -1.35 13.97 0.63
N GLU A 111 -0.77 14.37 1.75
CA GLU A 111 0.26 15.41 1.80
C GLU A 111 1.64 14.85 1.43
N GLU A 112 2.01 13.72 2.05
CA GLU A 112 3.30 13.08 1.81
C GLU A 112 3.19 11.55 1.82
N ILE A 113 4.05 10.90 1.03
CA ILE A 113 4.17 9.45 0.93
C ILE A 113 5.62 9.07 1.20
N GLY A 114 5.78 8.14 2.15
CA GLY A 114 7.05 7.53 2.53
C GLY A 114 7.01 6.03 2.30
N VAL A 115 8.09 5.48 1.76
CA VAL A 115 8.26 4.03 1.57
C VAL A 115 9.66 3.64 1.97
N VAL A 116 9.80 2.58 2.76
CA VAL A 116 11.10 2.01 3.14
C VAL A 116 11.08 0.52 2.78
N ALA A 117 12.05 0.08 1.99
CA ALA A 117 12.28 -1.32 1.70
C ALA A 117 13.36 -1.89 2.62
N LEU A 118 13.10 -3.06 3.22
CA LEU A 118 14.01 -3.75 4.12
C LEU A 118 14.25 -5.19 3.65
N TYR A 119 15.51 -5.60 3.63
CA TYR A 119 15.94 -6.98 3.45
C TYR A 119 16.57 -7.46 4.76
N ASP A 120 16.04 -8.53 5.36
CA ASP A 120 16.45 -9.02 6.68
C ASP A 120 16.53 -7.92 7.76
N GLY A 121 15.55 -7.01 7.74
CA GLY A 121 15.47 -5.88 8.67
C GLY A 121 16.44 -4.72 8.39
N ILE A 122 17.29 -4.84 7.38
CA ILE A 122 18.24 -3.79 6.95
C ILE A 122 17.59 -2.98 5.83
N GLN A 123 17.55 -1.66 5.99
CA GLN A 123 17.05 -0.75 4.95
C GLN A 123 17.92 -0.87 3.68
N CYS A 124 17.28 -1.22 2.56
CA CYS A 124 17.92 -1.37 1.26
C CYS A 124 17.34 -0.43 0.19
N GLY A 125 16.26 0.30 0.50
CA GLY A 125 15.72 1.34 -0.37
C GLY A 125 14.77 2.27 0.37
N GLU A 126 14.62 3.49 -0.13
CA GLU A 126 13.65 4.44 0.41
C GLU A 126 13.07 5.39 -0.65
N TYR A 127 11.92 5.96 -0.32
CA TYR A 127 11.28 7.03 -1.06
C TYR A 127 10.58 7.97 -0.08
N ALA A 128 10.68 9.29 -0.32
CA ALA A 128 9.91 10.32 0.37
C ALA A 128 9.47 11.37 -0.66
N SER A 129 8.17 11.59 -0.81
CA SER A 129 7.64 12.55 -1.79
C SER A 129 8.07 13.99 -1.50
N GLY A 130 8.21 14.37 -0.22
CA GLY A 130 8.69 15.69 0.22
C GLY A 130 10.22 15.78 0.40
N GLY A 131 10.97 14.72 0.08
CA GLY A 131 12.42 14.66 0.26
C GLY A 131 12.90 14.59 1.73
N LYS A 132 11.98 14.55 2.70
CA LYS A 132 12.28 14.40 4.14
C LYS A 132 11.58 13.17 4.70
N LYS A 133 12.21 12.52 5.68
CA LYS A 133 11.67 11.36 6.39
C LYS A 133 10.65 11.79 7.44
N PHE A 134 9.48 12.28 7.01
CA PHE A 134 8.44 12.78 7.92
C PHE A 134 7.99 11.73 8.96
N TRP A 135 8.13 10.45 8.63
CA TRP A 135 7.85 9.32 9.52
C TRP A 135 8.84 9.17 10.69
N GLU A 136 9.99 9.85 10.64
CA GLU A 136 10.98 9.94 11.72
C GLU A 136 10.87 11.25 12.50
N SER A 137 9.89 12.11 12.18
CA SER A 137 9.70 13.37 12.89
C SER A 137 9.33 13.14 14.36
N PRO A 138 9.67 14.06 15.30
CA PRO A 138 9.37 13.90 16.72
C PRO A 138 7.88 13.66 17.03
N ASN A 139 6.98 14.15 16.16
CA ASN A 139 5.53 14.04 16.31
C ASN A 139 4.92 12.88 15.51
N ALA A 140 5.73 12.06 14.83
CA ALA A 140 5.25 10.98 13.97
C ALA A 140 4.44 9.96 14.77
N ALA A 141 4.93 9.55 15.95
CA ALA A 141 4.27 8.56 16.79
C ALA A 141 2.87 9.01 17.26
N SER A 142 2.73 10.27 17.69
CA SER A 142 1.44 10.81 18.17
C SER A 142 0.43 11.05 17.04
N ALA A 143 0.90 11.22 15.81
CA ALA A 143 0.07 11.31 14.63
C ALA A 143 -0.32 9.95 14.02
N THR A 144 0.28 8.84 14.49
CA THR A 144 0.15 7.53 13.85
C THR A 144 -1.22 6.88 14.10
N MET A 145 -1.84 6.39 13.03
CA MET A 145 -3.06 5.58 13.04
C MET A 145 -2.76 4.22 12.38
N PRO A 146 -2.42 3.17 13.15
CA PRO A 146 -2.09 1.87 12.59
C PRO A 146 -3.35 1.16 12.08
N GLY A 147 -3.16 0.21 11.14
CA GLY A 147 -4.22 -0.69 10.69
C GLY A 147 -5.22 -0.08 9.70
N MET A 148 -4.94 1.10 9.15
CA MET A 148 -5.75 1.73 8.10
C MET A 148 -5.27 1.38 6.69
N ILE A 149 -4.06 0.83 6.58
CA ILE A 149 -3.45 0.39 5.32
C ILE A 149 -3.56 -1.13 5.21
N LEU A 150 -4.04 -1.58 4.07
CA LEU A 150 -4.24 -2.98 3.72
C LEU A 150 -3.32 -3.38 2.56
N ASN A 151 -2.82 -4.61 2.59
CA ASN A 151 -2.14 -5.18 1.44
C ASN A 151 -3.16 -5.69 0.40
N LYS A 152 -2.72 -5.92 -0.85
CA LYS A 152 -3.61 -6.36 -1.94
C LYS A 152 -4.44 -7.62 -1.63
N ASN A 153 -3.92 -8.56 -0.85
CA ASN A 153 -4.63 -9.80 -0.52
C ASN A 153 -5.80 -9.57 0.44
N GLN A 154 -5.81 -8.44 1.15
CA GLN A 154 -6.86 -8.05 2.10
C GLN A 154 -7.96 -7.20 1.45
N THR A 155 -7.92 -6.97 0.15
CA THR A 155 -8.85 -6.09 -0.56
C THR A 155 -9.65 -6.81 -1.64
N PRO A 156 -10.72 -6.17 -2.14
CA PRO A 156 -11.42 -6.63 -3.33
C PRO A 156 -10.55 -6.73 -4.60
N PHE A 157 -9.33 -6.18 -4.61
CA PHE A 157 -8.40 -6.24 -5.76
C PHE A 157 -7.51 -7.50 -5.74
N SER A 158 -7.67 -8.38 -4.73
CA SER A 158 -6.86 -9.59 -4.55
C SER A 158 -6.77 -10.49 -5.79
N LEU A 159 -7.84 -10.58 -6.60
CA LEU A 159 -7.87 -11.42 -7.81
C LEU A 159 -7.30 -10.73 -9.06
N LEU A 160 -7.11 -9.42 -9.06
CA LEU A 160 -6.64 -8.66 -10.23
C LEU A 160 -5.11 -8.67 -10.31
N TRP A 161 -4.57 -8.49 -11.52
CA TRP A 161 -3.14 -8.21 -11.75
C TRP A 161 -2.16 -9.15 -11.02
N LYS A 162 -2.45 -10.46 -10.99
CA LYS A 162 -1.67 -11.43 -10.22
C LYS A 162 -0.18 -11.46 -10.56
N ASP A 163 0.17 -11.27 -11.84
CA ASP A 163 1.56 -11.28 -12.30
C ASP A 163 2.26 -9.90 -12.19
N ARG A 164 1.55 -8.85 -11.77
CA ARG A 164 2.11 -7.49 -11.65
C ARG A 164 2.92 -7.31 -10.36
N TYR A 165 2.48 -7.96 -9.28
CA TYR A 165 3.04 -7.81 -7.95
C TYR A 165 3.69 -9.13 -7.52
N PRO A 166 4.89 -9.10 -6.91
CA PRO A 166 5.43 -10.29 -6.28
C PRO A 166 4.46 -10.83 -5.23
N GLU A 167 4.54 -12.14 -4.99
CA GLU A 167 3.72 -12.81 -3.99
C GLU A 167 3.85 -12.11 -2.63
N ILE A 168 2.72 -11.92 -1.96
CA ILE A 168 2.68 -11.36 -0.60
C ILE A 168 2.59 -12.53 0.37
N GLU A 169 3.48 -12.55 1.36
CA GLU A 169 3.44 -13.55 2.41
C GLU A 169 2.06 -13.56 3.08
N GLN A 170 1.42 -14.72 3.08
CA GLN A 170 0.18 -14.91 3.81
C GLN A 170 0.52 -15.04 5.29
N ALA A 171 -0.15 -14.27 6.15
CA ALA A 171 -0.11 -14.56 7.58
C ALA A 171 -0.59 -16.01 7.77
N ALA A 172 0.23 -16.84 8.44
CA ALA A 172 -0.15 -18.21 8.72
C ALA A 172 -1.55 -18.23 9.32
N ALA A 173 -2.49 -18.94 8.67
CA ALA A 173 -3.81 -19.19 9.23
C ALA A 173 -3.60 -19.83 10.60
N ARG A 174 -3.97 -19.10 11.67
CA ARG A 174 -3.98 -19.63 13.02
C ARG A 174 -5.18 -20.53 13.22
#